data_AF-T0Z4C7-F1
#
_entry.id   AF-T0Z4C7-F1
#
_cell.length_a   1.000
_cell.length_b   1.000
_cell.length_c   1.000
_cell.angle_alpha   90.00
_cell.angle_beta   90.00
_cell.angle_gamma   90.00
#
_symmetry.space_group_name_H-M   'P 1'
#
loop_
_entity.id
_entity.type
_entity.pdbx_description
1 polymer ?
#
loop_
_entity_poly.entity_id
_entity_poly.type
_entity_poly.pdbx_seq_one_letter_code
_entity_poly.pdbx_strand_id
1 'polypeptide(L)'
;KVYKISNDEIDRAMAGGVSLNGLEALNFARLIDELSVAPKKIYLDSPDVVEDKFGIRVCLFSKRTMTVNGTASLSNPIIGAQEAIKLISEHKSDIKYPVVSGASIIAKVARDDEIERITDEVGIDIGSGYPSDVKTINAIKKNLDDPKLGAYLRNRWKT
;
A
#
# COMPACT_ATOMS: atom_id res chain seq x y z
N LYS A 1 10.75 -8.97 -2.15
CA LYS A 1 11.04 -7.52 -2.12
C LYS A 1 9.91 -6.83 -1.37
N VAL A 2 10.21 -5.92 -0.45
CA VAL A 2 9.20 -5.09 0.23
C VAL A 2 9.32 -3.68 -0.34
N TYR A 3 8.21 -3.10 -0.80
CA TYR A 3 8.19 -1.73 -1.30
C TYR A 3 7.72 -0.81 -0.17
N LYS A 4 8.55 0.17 0.21
CA LYS A 4 8.23 1.19 1.21
C LYS A 4 7.86 2.48 0.49
N ILE A 5 6.76 3.11 0.90
CA ILE A 5 6.33 4.42 0.39
C ILE A 5 6.60 5.44 1.50
N SER A 6 7.40 6.47 1.21
CA SER A 6 7.72 7.50 2.22
C SER A 6 6.54 8.43 2.48
N ASN A 7 6.58 9.14 3.62
CA ASN A 7 5.64 10.21 3.92
C ASN A 7 5.66 11.33 2.86
N ASP A 8 6.84 11.72 2.38
CA ASP A 8 7.00 12.71 1.31
C ASP A 8 6.37 12.25 -0.01
N GLU A 9 6.55 10.98 -0.40
CA GLU A 9 5.85 10.42 -1.57
C GLU A 9 4.33 10.46 -1.41
N ILE A 10 3.82 10.13 -0.23
CA ILE A 10 2.38 10.19 0.07
C ILE A 10 1.87 11.65 -0.01
N ASP A 11 2.53 12.58 0.66
CA ASP A 11 2.12 13.99 0.70
C ASP A 11 2.16 14.63 -0.69
N ARG A 12 3.19 14.35 -1.50
CA ARG A 12 3.28 14.82 -2.89
C ARG A 12 2.18 14.24 -3.77
N ALA A 13 1.91 12.93 -3.66
CA ALA A 13 0.84 12.29 -4.42
C ALA A 13 -0.52 12.90 -4.09
N MET A 14 -0.82 13.07 -2.80
CA MET A 14 -2.07 13.69 -2.34
C MET A 14 -2.19 15.16 -2.76
N ALA A 15 -1.10 15.92 -2.69
CA ALA A 15 -1.07 17.31 -3.18
C ALA A 15 -1.33 17.40 -4.69
N GLY A 16 -0.89 16.39 -5.46
CA GLY A 16 -1.16 16.26 -6.89
C GLY A 16 -2.56 15.71 -7.24
N GLY A 17 -3.45 15.50 -6.26
CA GLY A 17 -4.80 15.00 -6.48
C GLY A 17 -4.91 13.47 -6.59
N VAL A 18 -3.83 12.73 -6.30
CA VAL A 18 -3.87 11.26 -6.26
C VAL A 18 -4.44 10.81 -4.91
N SER A 19 -5.57 10.10 -4.96
CA SER A 19 -6.13 9.46 -3.76
C SER A 19 -5.21 8.37 -3.21
N LEU A 20 -5.26 8.13 -1.89
CA LEU A 20 -4.46 7.08 -1.25
C LEU A 20 -4.70 5.69 -1.87
N ASN A 21 -5.95 5.29 -2.10
CA ASN A 21 -6.28 4.02 -2.78
C ASN A 21 -5.66 3.94 -4.18
N GLY A 22 -5.54 5.09 -4.88
CA GLY A 22 -4.90 5.17 -6.18
C GLY A 22 -3.38 4.99 -6.10
N LEU A 23 -2.75 5.60 -5.10
CA LEU A 23 -1.32 5.43 -4.83
C LEU A 23 -0.99 3.98 -4.40
N GLU A 24 -1.83 3.37 -3.58
CA GLU A 24 -1.72 1.96 -3.20
C GLU A 24 -1.83 1.06 -4.44
N ALA A 25 -2.88 1.23 -5.24
CA ALA A 25 -3.08 0.45 -6.46
C ALA A 25 -1.90 0.58 -7.45
N LEU A 26 -1.34 1.78 -7.60
CA LEU A 26 -0.14 2.01 -8.42
C LEU A 26 1.07 1.21 -7.92
N ASN A 27 1.31 1.17 -6.61
CA ASN A 27 2.44 0.44 -6.04
C ASN A 27 2.23 -1.08 -6.06
N PHE A 28 1.00 -1.55 -5.86
CA PHE A 28 0.65 -2.95 -6.11
C PHE A 28 0.91 -3.36 -7.56
N ALA A 29 0.50 -2.53 -8.53
CA ALA A 29 0.77 -2.77 -9.95
C ALA A 29 2.28 -2.85 -10.26
N ARG A 30 3.10 -1.95 -9.70
CA ARG A 30 4.56 -1.99 -9.82
C ARG A 30 5.15 -3.30 -9.28
N LEU A 31 4.71 -3.72 -8.10
CA LEU A 31 5.15 -4.98 -7.50
C LEU A 31 4.80 -6.19 -8.38
N ILE A 32 3.60 -6.19 -8.95
CA ILE A 32 3.14 -7.25 -9.86
C ILE A 32 3.97 -7.27 -11.14
N ASP A 33 4.24 -6.10 -11.74
CA ASP A 33 5.03 -5.96 -12.95
C ASP A 33 6.46 -6.47 -12.75
N GLU A 34 7.05 -6.23 -11.57
CA GLU A 34 8.41 -6.66 -11.20
C GLU A 34 8.54 -8.15 -10.84
N LEU A 35 7.43 -8.91 -10.71
CA LEU A 35 7.52 -10.33 -10.39
C LEU A 35 8.30 -11.08 -11.49
N SER A 36 9.39 -11.75 -11.12
CA SER A 36 10.15 -12.59 -12.06
C SER A 36 9.35 -13.79 -12.59
N VAL A 37 8.25 -14.13 -11.91
CA VAL A 37 7.32 -15.19 -12.29
C VAL A 37 6.04 -14.60 -12.88
N ALA A 38 5.37 -15.39 -13.73
CA ALA A 38 4.03 -15.10 -14.21
C ALA A 38 3.01 -15.95 -13.43
N PRO A 39 2.42 -15.44 -12.33
CA PRO A 39 1.46 -16.21 -11.54
C PRO A 39 0.14 -16.36 -12.31
N LYS A 40 -0.52 -17.50 -12.18
CA LYS A 40 -1.87 -17.70 -12.74
C LYS A 40 -2.95 -16.92 -11.96
N LYS A 41 -2.74 -16.72 -10.66
CA LYS A 41 -3.65 -16.03 -9.75
C LYS A 41 -2.89 -15.10 -8.83
N ILE A 42 -3.46 -13.92 -8.59
CA ILE A 42 -3.00 -12.95 -7.60
C ILE A 42 -4.18 -12.62 -6.70
N TYR A 43 -3.93 -12.57 -5.40
CA TYR A 43 -4.92 -12.23 -4.38
C TYR A 43 -4.53 -10.89 -3.75
N LEU A 44 -5.49 -9.97 -3.67
CA LEU A 44 -5.32 -8.65 -3.08
C LEU A 44 -6.27 -8.49 -1.89
N ASP A 45 -5.76 -7.86 -0.83
CA ASP A 45 -6.59 -7.31 0.22
C ASP A 45 -6.99 -5.89 -0.17
N SER A 46 -8.28 -5.65 -0.40
CA SER A 46 -8.76 -4.37 -0.91
C SER A 46 -8.96 -3.34 0.21
N PRO A 47 -8.28 -2.18 0.17
CA PRO A 47 -8.57 -1.05 1.03
C PRO A 47 -9.74 -0.18 0.51
N ASP A 48 -10.16 -0.40 -0.75
CA ASP A 48 -11.30 0.34 -1.34
C ASP A 48 -12.63 -0.17 -0.77
N VAL A 49 -13.59 0.73 -0.60
CA VAL A 49 -14.95 0.44 -0.10
C VAL A 49 -15.64 -0.58 -1.01
N VAL A 50 -15.38 -0.50 -2.32
CA VAL A 50 -15.84 -1.50 -3.28
C VAL A 50 -14.64 -2.35 -3.71
N GLU A 51 -14.62 -3.61 -3.30
CA GLU A 51 -13.46 -4.50 -3.46
C GLU A 51 -13.00 -4.67 -4.90
N ASP A 52 -13.92 -4.77 -5.85
CA ASP A 52 -13.63 -4.85 -7.28
C ASP A 52 -12.90 -3.60 -7.80
N LYS A 53 -13.26 -2.40 -7.28
CA LYS A 53 -12.66 -1.15 -7.76
C LYS A 53 -11.16 -1.13 -7.52
N PHE A 54 -10.68 -1.69 -6.41
CA PHE A 54 -9.26 -1.74 -6.15
C PHE A 54 -8.52 -2.61 -7.16
N GLY A 55 -9.04 -3.83 -7.41
CA GLY A 55 -8.49 -4.72 -8.44
C GLY A 55 -8.49 -4.07 -9.82
N ILE A 56 -9.55 -3.37 -10.18
CA ILE A 56 -9.65 -2.61 -11.44
C ILE A 56 -8.56 -1.53 -11.52
N ARG A 57 -8.35 -0.74 -10.46
CA ARG A 57 -7.29 0.28 -10.43
C ARG A 57 -5.90 -0.34 -10.63
N VAL A 58 -5.63 -1.47 -9.97
CA VAL A 58 -4.35 -2.20 -10.12
C VAL A 58 -4.16 -2.62 -11.58
N CYS A 59 -5.19 -3.19 -12.21
CA CYS A 59 -5.14 -3.57 -13.62
C CYS A 59 -4.88 -2.37 -14.55
N LEU A 60 -5.46 -1.20 -14.27
CA LEU A 60 -5.26 0.02 -15.08
C LEU A 60 -3.82 0.56 -15.01
N PHE A 61 -3.11 0.30 -13.90
CA PHE A 61 -1.72 0.75 -13.71
C PHE A 61 -0.67 -0.29 -14.12
N SER A 62 -1.03 -1.57 -14.16
CA SER A 62 -0.11 -2.67 -14.47
C SER A 62 0.14 -2.75 -15.98
N LYS A 63 1.36 -3.17 -16.34
CA LYS A 63 1.72 -3.53 -17.72
C LYS A 63 1.28 -4.95 -18.10
N ARG A 64 0.76 -5.73 -17.15
CA ARG A 64 0.32 -7.12 -17.37
C ARG A 64 -1.16 -7.19 -17.69
N THR A 65 -1.53 -8.17 -18.50
CA THR A 65 -2.93 -8.47 -18.81
C THR A 65 -3.57 -9.29 -17.69
N MET A 66 -4.65 -8.78 -17.10
CA MET A 66 -5.28 -9.36 -15.91
C MET A 66 -6.82 -9.26 -15.97
N THR A 67 -7.52 -10.20 -15.32
CA THR A 67 -8.99 -10.20 -15.17
C THR A 67 -9.38 -10.13 -13.70
N VAL A 68 -10.35 -9.29 -13.33
CA VAL A 68 -10.69 -9.02 -11.92
C VAL A 68 -11.98 -9.76 -11.54
N ASN A 69 -11.93 -10.66 -10.57
CA ASN A 69 -13.11 -11.37 -10.02
C ASN A 69 -14.06 -11.99 -11.07
N GLY A 70 -13.55 -12.34 -12.26
CA GLY A 70 -14.35 -12.90 -13.36
C GLY A 70 -15.03 -11.85 -14.26
N THR A 71 -14.84 -10.55 -13.99
CA THR A 71 -15.23 -9.46 -14.90
C THR A 71 -14.21 -9.32 -16.03
N ALA A 72 -14.69 -9.00 -17.23
CA ALA A 72 -13.89 -8.94 -18.44
C ALA A 72 -12.79 -7.85 -18.34
N SER A 73 -11.60 -8.23 -18.80
CA SER A 73 -10.34 -7.47 -18.83
C SER A 73 -10.53 -5.97 -19.07
N LEU A 74 -10.04 -5.12 -18.15
CA LEU A 74 -9.88 -3.66 -18.36
C LEU A 74 -8.46 -3.31 -18.85
N SER A 75 -7.78 -4.27 -19.49
CA SER A 75 -6.52 -4.02 -20.18
C SER A 75 -6.77 -3.40 -21.55
N ASN A 76 -6.01 -2.36 -21.90
CA ASN A 76 -5.85 -1.87 -23.26
C ASN A 76 -5.51 -3.09 -24.17
N PRO A 77 -6.24 -3.34 -25.27
CA PRO A 77 -6.04 -4.55 -26.10
C PRO A 77 -4.72 -4.45 -26.86
N ILE A 78 -3.60 -4.79 -26.19
CA ILE A 78 -2.35 -5.09 -26.87
C ILE A 78 -2.32 -6.60 -27.12
N ILE A 79 -2.78 -6.93 -28.32
CA ILE A 79 -2.51 -8.09 -29.18
C ILE A 79 -1.62 -9.18 -28.56
N GLY A 80 -2.18 -10.40 -28.47
CA GLY A 80 -1.43 -11.64 -28.29
C GLY A 80 -1.96 -12.47 -27.12
N ALA A 81 -2.63 -13.57 -27.45
CA ALA A 81 -3.27 -14.48 -26.49
C ALA A 81 -2.26 -15.11 -25.50
N GLN A 82 -2.00 -14.41 -24.40
CA GLN A 82 -1.39 -14.97 -23.21
C GLN A 82 -2.49 -15.16 -22.16
N GLU A 83 -2.51 -16.28 -21.44
CA GLU A 83 -3.50 -16.53 -20.38
C GLU A 83 -3.49 -15.36 -19.39
N ALA A 84 -4.59 -14.60 -19.34
CA ALA A 84 -4.70 -13.44 -18.48
C ALA A 84 -4.59 -13.86 -17.00
N ILE A 85 -3.79 -13.14 -16.22
CA ILE A 85 -3.64 -13.41 -14.78
C ILE A 85 -4.99 -13.13 -14.10
N LYS A 86 -5.49 -14.09 -13.31
CA LYS A 86 -6.72 -13.86 -12.53
C LYS A 86 -6.39 -13.07 -11.26
N LEU A 87 -6.89 -11.85 -11.17
CA LEU A 87 -6.83 -11.00 -10.00
C LEU A 87 -8.07 -11.19 -9.14
N ILE A 88 -7.87 -11.57 -7.88
CA ILE A 88 -8.93 -11.69 -6.89
C ILE A 88 -8.75 -10.57 -5.88
N SER A 89 -9.64 -9.58 -5.91
CA SER A 89 -9.61 -8.41 -5.02
C SER A 89 -10.80 -8.48 -4.10
N GLU A 90 -10.54 -8.73 -2.82
CA GLU A 90 -11.59 -8.91 -1.82
C GLU A 90 -11.21 -8.23 -0.51
N HIS A 91 -12.21 -7.93 0.32
CA HIS A 91 -11.96 -7.53 1.70
C HIS A 91 -11.49 -8.72 2.56
N LYS A 92 -10.60 -8.42 3.52
CA LYS A 92 -10.11 -9.38 4.53
C LYS A 92 -9.45 -10.59 3.89
N SER A 93 -8.77 -10.37 2.76
CA SER A 93 -8.10 -11.43 2.03
C SER A 93 -6.98 -12.06 2.84
N ASP A 94 -6.39 -11.32 3.77
CA ASP A 94 -5.37 -11.79 4.72
C ASP A 94 -5.90 -12.83 5.72
N ILE A 95 -7.20 -12.91 5.96
CA ILE A 95 -7.82 -13.97 6.78
C ILE A 95 -8.14 -15.21 5.93
N LYS A 96 -8.51 -15.01 4.67
CA LYS A 96 -8.99 -16.07 3.77
C LYS A 96 -7.86 -16.85 3.09
N TYR A 97 -6.79 -16.16 2.72
CA TYR A 97 -5.75 -16.69 1.84
C TYR A 97 -4.38 -16.65 2.52
N PRO A 98 -3.75 -17.81 2.81
CA PRO A 98 -2.45 -17.87 3.50
C PRO A 98 -1.34 -17.04 2.84
N VAL A 99 -1.36 -16.93 1.50
CA VAL A 99 -0.39 -16.12 0.74
C VAL A 99 -0.55 -14.62 1.03
N VAL A 100 -1.78 -14.14 1.24
CA VAL A 100 -2.05 -12.75 1.62
C VAL A 100 -1.75 -12.54 3.10
N SER A 101 -2.03 -13.53 3.96
CA SER A 101 -1.60 -13.51 5.37
C SER A 101 -0.09 -13.35 5.49
N GLY A 102 0.67 -14.13 4.71
CA GLY A 102 2.13 -14.03 4.66
C GLY A 102 2.62 -12.67 4.21
N ALA A 103 2.01 -12.09 3.16
CA ALA A 103 2.33 -10.74 2.71
C ALA A 103 2.02 -9.67 3.79
N SER A 104 0.90 -9.81 4.50
CA SER A 104 0.49 -8.93 5.59
C SER A 104 1.49 -8.97 6.76
N ILE A 105 1.98 -10.16 7.12
CA ILE A 105 3.02 -10.32 8.15
C ILE A 105 4.31 -9.62 7.72
N ILE A 106 4.79 -9.89 6.50
CA ILE A 106 6.03 -9.27 5.97
C ILE A 106 5.92 -7.74 5.97
N ALA A 107 4.78 -7.20 5.54
CA ALA A 107 4.55 -5.75 5.50
C ALA A 107 4.51 -5.13 6.90
N LYS A 108 3.89 -5.79 7.88
CA LYS A 108 3.80 -5.31 9.27
C LYS A 108 5.16 -5.33 9.97
N VAL A 109 5.91 -6.43 9.85
CA VAL A 109 7.27 -6.52 10.41
C VAL A 109 8.16 -5.41 9.82
N ALA A 110 8.17 -5.25 8.49
CA ALA A 110 8.98 -4.22 7.85
C ALA A 110 8.56 -2.77 8.21
N ARG A 111 7.30 -2.57 8.61
CA ARG A 111 6.79 -1.29 9.11
C ARG A 111 7.23 -1.05 10.55
N ASP A 112 7.12 -2.06 11.40
CA ASP A 112 7.46 -1.95 12.80
C ASP A 112 8.98 -1.72 12.97
N ASP A 113 9.81 -2.40 12.17
CA ASP A 113 11.26 -2.14 12.06
C ASP A 113 11.55 -0.68 11.66
N GLU A 114 10.73 -0.09 10.77
CA GLU A 114 10.89 1.30 10.35
C GLU A 114 10.51 2.29 11.45
N ILE A 115 9.46 1.99 12.23
CA ILE A 115 9.04 2.81 13.38
C ILE A 115 10.12 2.80 14.46
N GLU A 116 10.73 1.65 14.75
CA GLU A 116 11.86 1.54 15.67
C GLU A 116 13.05 2.37 15.18
N ARG A 117 13.42 2.23 13.90
CA ARG A 117 14.50 3.02 13.29
C ARG A 117 14.27 4.53 13.41
N ILE A 118 13.03 4.99 13.17
CA ILE A 118 12.67 6.41 13.28
C ILE A 118 12.71 6.85 14.76
N THR A 119 12.22 6.01 15.68
CA THR A 119 12.26 6.27 17.13
C THR A 119 13.68 6.52 17.60
N ASP A 120 14.63 5.68 17.16
CA ASP A 120 16.05 5.81 17.50
C ASP A 120 16.69 7.07 16.88
N GLU A 121 16.36 7.39 15.64
CA GLU A 121 16.93 8.56 14.93
C GLU A 121 16.43 9.90 15.49
N VAL A 122 15.14 9.96 15.81
CA VAL A 122 14.49 11.14 16.39
C VAL A 122 14.81 11.24 17.89
N GLY A 123 14.99 10.11 18.57
CA GLY A 123 15.25 10.05 20.02
C GLY A 123 14.00 10.26 20.88
N ILE A 124 12.82 9.99 20.31
CA ILE A 124 11.50 10.19 20.94
C ILE A 124 10.69 8.91 20.75
N ASP A 125 10.11 8.35 21.82
CA ASP A 125 9.10 7.28 21.70
C ASP A 125 7.86 7.83 20.98
N ILE A 126 7.79 7.63 19.67
CA ILE A 126 6.68 8.07 18.82
C ILE A 126 5.47 7.13 18.89
N GLY A 127 5.53 6.06 19.68
CA GLY A 127 4.52 5.01 19.74
C GLY A 127 4.36 4.28 18.41
N SER A 128 3.14 3.84 18.13
CA SER A 128 2.83 3.05 16.93
C SER A 128 2.75 3.85 15.63
N GLY A 129 2.71 5.18 15.70
CA GLY A 129 2.48 6.07 14.55
C GLY A 129 1.01 6.18 14.13
N TYR A 130 0.08 5.55 14.85
CA TYR A 130 -1.36 5.66 14.56
C TYR A 130 -2.03 6.83 15.31
N PRO A 131 -3.02 7.50 14.72
CA PRO A 131 -3.82 8.50 15.42
C PRO A 131 -4.63 7.96 16.61
N SER A 132 -4.86 6.65 16.68
CA SER A 132 -5.53 6.02 17.82
C SER A 132 -4.61 5.80 19.03
N ASP A 133 -3.30 5.93 18.83
CA ASP A 133 -2.32 5.73 19.89
C ASP A 133 -2.05 7.05 20.62
N VAL A 134 -2.42 7.06 21.91
CA VAL A 134 -2.23 8.21 22.79
C VAL A 134 -0.76 8.61 22.88
N LYS A 135 0.18 7.65 22.82
CA LYS A 135 1.61 7.96 22.81
C LYS A 135 1.99 8.75 21.57
N THR A 136 1.56 8.30 20.39
CA THR A 136 1.82 8.98 19.12
C THR A 136 1.26 10.40 19.13
N ILE A 137 0.01 10.59 19.55
CA ILE A 137 -0.58 11.94 19.66
C ILE A 137 0.27 12.83 20.58
N ASN A 138 0.65 12.33 21.75
CA ASN A 138 1.41 13.11 22.73
C ASN A 138 2.83 13.41 22.24
N ALA A 139 3.48 12.46 21.56
CA ALA A 139 4.80 12.65 20.98
C ALA A 139 4.79 13.75 19.91
N ILE A 140 3.80 13.74 19.02
CA ILE A 140 3.63 14.78 17.99
C ILE A 140 3.33 16.14 18.64
N LYS A 141 2.35 16.22 19.55
CA LYS A 141 1.96 17.48 20.19
C LYS A 141 3.10 18.15 20.96
N LYS A 142 3.97 17.37 21.59
CA LYS A 142 5.09 17.89 22.39
C LYS A 142 6.29 18.31 21.56
N ASN A 143 6.42 17.80 20.33
CA ASN A 143 7.63 17.91 19.52
C ASN A 143 7.33 18.33 18.08
N LEU A 144 6.25 19.08 17.86
CA LEU A 144 5.80 19.47 16.51
C LEU A 144 6.84 20.34 15.79
N ASP A 145 7.58 21.15 16.55
CA ASP A 145 8.65 22.03 16.04
C ASP A 145 9.98 21.29 15.87
N ASP A 146 10.08 20.01 16.24
CA ASP A 146 11.30 19.22 16.06
C ASP A 146 11.46 18.87 14.56
N PRO A 147 12.51 19.37 13.89
CA PRO A 147 12.72 19.13 12.47
C PRO A 147 12.98 17.66 12.14
N LYS A 148 13.55 16.88 13.08
CA LYS A 148 13.76 15.44 12.89
C LYS A 148 12.43 14.70 12.85
N LEU A 149 11.52 15.02 13.79
CA LEU A 149 10.19 14.41 13.79
C LEU A 149 9.39 14.86 12.57
N GLY A 150 9.43 16.16 12.23
CA GLY A 150 8.74 16.74 11.09
C GLY A 150 9.09 16.06 9.76
N ALA A 151 10.32 15.57 9.60
CA ALA A 151 10.75 14.83 8.41
C ALA A 151 10.00 13.50 8.19
N TYR A 152 9.35 12.95 9.22
CA TYR A 152 8.61 11.68 9.18
C TYR A 152 7.08 11.83 9.25
N LEU A 153 6.58 13.05 9.48
CA LEU A 153 5.15 13.32 9.54
C LEU A 153 4.51 13.34 8.14
N ARG A 154 3.24 12.92 8.09
CA ARG A 154 2.37 13.07 6.90
C ARG A 154 1.50 14.30 7.11
N ASN A 155 1.77 15.37 6.38
CA ASN A 155 1.15 16.68 6.61
C ASN A 155 -0.29 16.77 6.09
N ARG A 156 -0.72 15.79 5.30
CA ARG A 156 -2.10 15.69 4.78
C ARG A 156 -3.02 14.82 5.64
N TRP A 157 -2.50 14.26 6.74
CA TRP A 157 -3.34 13.54 7.71
C TRP A 157 -4.08 14.51 8.63
N LYS A 158 -5.26 14.11 9.11
CA LYS A 158 -6.14 15.00 9.90
C LYS A 158 -5.64 15.28 11.32
N THR A 159 -4.87 14.36 11.89
CA THR A 159 -4.37 14.40 13.28
C THR A 159 -3.71 15.72 13.62
#